data_AF-A0A2N2PKS2-F1
#
_entry.id   AF-A0A2N2PKS2-F1
#
_cell.length_a   1.000
_cell.length_b   1.000
_cell.length_c   1.000
_cell.angle_alpha   90.00
_cell.angle_beta   90.00
_cell.angle_gamma   90.00
#
_symmetry.space_group_name_H-M   'P 1'
#
loop_
_entity.id
_entity.type
_entity.pdbx_description
1 polymer ?
#
loop_
_entity_poly.entity_id
_entity_poly.type
_entity_poly.pdbx_seq_one_letter_code
_entity_poly.pdbx_strand_id
1 'polypeptide(L)'
;MSQVAAKRRLAIQNERVNITAHFHEQGSVLRGDAEGFCDGFEVEILIESQEEPSKIAELIRLARQMCFTEKALLGNTSVTVSSRLNNQPLLS
;
A
#
# COMPACT_ATOMS: atom_id res chain seq x y z
N MET A 1 17.01 0.67 1.77
CA MET A 1 17.25 1.66 0.71
C MET A 1 16.26 1.39 -0.41
N SER A 2 15.40 2.36 -0.74
CA SER A 2 14.36 2.24 -1.77
C SER A 2 14.90 1.79 -3.15
N GLN A 3 14.10 1.00 -3.88
CA GLN A 3 14.43 0.53 -5.24
C GLN A 3 14.69 1.70 -6.20
N VAL A 4 13.96 2.81 -6.04
CA VAL A 4 14.08 3.98 -6.89
C VAL A 4 15.36 4.76 -6.56
N ALA A 5 15.74 4.84 -5.27
CA ALA A 5 16.98 5.48 -4.84
C ALA A 5 18.21 4.78 -5.42
N ALA A 6 18.22 3.44 -5.39
CA ALA A 6 19.28 2.63 -5.99
C ALA A 6 19.38 2.85 -7.52
N LYS A 7 18.24 2.87 -8.23
CA LYS A 7 18.20 3.11 -9.69
C LYS A 7 18.62 4.52 -10.07
N ARG A 8 18.34 5.52 -9.22
CA ARG A 8 18.72 6.93 -9.41
C ARG A 8 20.12 7.26 -8.88
N ARG A 9 20.80 6.30 -8.22
CA ARG A 9 22.13 6.46 -7.60
C ARG A 9 22.19 7.64 -6.61
N LEU A 10 21.12 7.83 -5.83
CA LEU A 10 21.07 8.89 -4.82
C LEU A 10 21.63 8.39 -3.49
N ALA A 11 22.47 9.20 -2.85
CA ALA A 11 22.99 8.89 -1.53
C ALA A 11 21.95 9.27 -0.46
N ILE A 12 21.27 8.26 0.07
CA ILE A 12 20.35 8.41 1.21
C ILE A 12 21.04 7.86 2.45
N GLN A 13 21.08 8.68 3.52
CA GLN A 13 21.67 8.29 4.80
C GLN A 13 20.68 7.44 5.59
N ASN A 14 19.43 7.88 5.64
CA ASN A 14 18.35 7.19 6.32
C ASN A 14 17.02 7.40 5.59
N GLU A 15 16.15 6.39 5.64
CA GLU A 15 14.82 6.40 5.04
C GLU A 15 13.87 5.66 5.98
N ARG A 16 12.78 6.33 6.38
CA ARG A 16 11.71 5.77 7.20
C ARG A 16 10.37 6.09 6.57
N VAL A 17 9.45 5.13 6.60
CA VAL A 17 8.07 5.33 6.20
C VAL A 17 7.17 4.90 7.36
N ASN A 18 6.34 5.82 7.83
CA ASN A 18 5.30 5.53 8.81
C ASN A 18 3.97 5.41 8.05
N ILE A 19 3.22 4.33 8.32
CA ILE A 19 1.93 4.08 7.69
C ILE A 19 0.90 3.86 8.80
N THR A 20 -0.16 4.65 8.79
CA THR A 20 -1.34 4.44 9.63
C THR A 20 -2.51 4.06 8.72
N ALA A 21 -3.21 2.98 9.05
CA ALA A 21 -4.35 2.48 8.29
C ALA A 21 -5.59 2.46 9.17
N HIS A 22 -6.71 2.92 8.63
CA HIS A 22 -7.98 3.00 9.33
C HIS A 22 -8.96 2.00 8.72
N PHE A 23 -9.53 1.15 9.58
CA PHE A 23 -10.49 0.14 9.19
C PHE A 23 -11.64 0.13 10.19
N HIS A 24 -12.81 -0.22 9.70
CA HIS A 24 -13.94 -0.52 10.56
C HIS A 24 -14.70 -1.74 10.05
N GLU A 25 -15.53 -2.28 10.92
CA GLU A 25 -16.46 -3.36 10.61
C GLU A 25 -17.87 -2.88 10.90
N GLN A 26 -18.82 -3.32 10.08
CA GLN A 26 -20.24 -3.10 10.28
C GLN A 26 -20.96 -4.45 10.29
N GLY A 27 -22.04 -4.58 11.07
CA GLY A 27 -22.87 -5.79 11.08
C GLY A 27 -22.44 -6.83 12.12
N SER A 28 -22.83 -8.09 11.89
CA SER A 28 -22.54 -9.20 12.79
C SER A 28 -22.24 -10.48 12.02
N VAL A 29 -21.14 -11.12 12.39
CA VAL A 29 -20.77 -12.43 11.84
C VAL A 29 -21.85 -13.47 12.13
N LEU A 30 -22.44 -13.45 13.33
CA LEU A 30 -23.49 -14.41 13.72
C LEU A 30 -24.79 -14.23 12.94
N ARG A 31 -25.13 -12.99 12.55
CA ARG A 31 -26.29 -12.73 11.68
C ARG A 31 -25.99 -12.97 10.21
N GLY A 32 -24.72 -13.03 9.82
CA GLY A 32 -24.28 -13.21 8.44
C GLY A 32 -24.25 -11.92 7.61
N ASP A 33 -24.21 -10.76 8.25
CA ASP A 33 -24.22 -9.44 7.60
C ASP A 33 -23.01 -8.58 7.96
N ALA A 34 -21.92 -9.22 8.42
CA ALA A 34 -20.67 -8.52 8.68
C ALA A 34 -19.99 -8.09 7.38
N GLU A 35 -19.54 -6.84 7.34
CA GLU A 35 -18.75 -6.27 6.26
C GLU A 35 -17.59 -5.45 6.84
N GLY A 36 -16.42 -5.60 6.22
CA GLY A 36 -15.21 -4.87 6.60
C GLY A 36 -14.89 -3.79 5.59
N PHE A 37 -14.44 -2.63 6.08
CA PHE A 37 -14.16 -1.46 5.27
C PHE A 37 -12.74 -0.95 5.54
N CYS A 38 -12.14 -0.37 4.50
CA CYS A 38 -10.89 0.37 4.62
C CYS A 38 -11.21 1.85 4.41
N ASP A 39 -11.09 2.64 5.47
CA ASP A 39 -11.48 4.05 5.49
C ASP A 39 -10.38 4.96 4.94
N GLY A 40 -9.12 4.53 5.06
CA GLY A 40 -8.01 5.28 4.52
C GLY A 40 -6.65 4.86 5.03
N PHE A 41 -5.64 5.46 4.42
CA PHE A 41 -4.24 5.34 4.81
C PHE A 41 -3.61 6.72 4.91
N GLU A 42 -2.78 6.89 5.92
CA GLU A 42 -1.87 8.02 6.07
C GLU A 42 -0.44 7.50 5.90
N VAL A 43 0.34 8.15 5.04
CA VAL A 43 1.71 7.75 4.73
C VAL A 43 2.64 8.95 4.93
N GLU A 44 3.55 8.82 5.88
CA GLU A 44 4.59 9.80 6.16
C GLU A 44 5.96 9.23 5.73
N ILE A 45 6.68 9.95 4.88
CA ILE A 45 7.99 9.55 4.36
C ILE A 45 9.04 10.50 4.91
N LEU A 46 10.00 9.98 5.66
CA LEU A 46 11.12 10.71 6.23
C LEU A 46 12.42 10.26 5.55
N ILE A 47 13.15 11.23 5.00
CA ILE A 47 14.42 10.98 4.31
C ILE A 47 15.48 11.91 4.88
N GLU A 48 16.60 11.33 5.30
CA GLU A 48 17.82 12.06 5.65
C GLU A 48 18.82 11.94 4.50
N SER A 49 19.17 13.07 3.88
CA SER A 49 20.10 13.14 2.74
C SER A 49 20.73 14.54 2.65
N GLN A 50 21.90 14.60 2.01
CA GLN A 50 22.58 15.86 1.65
C GLN A 50 22.34 16.22 0.17
N GLU A 51 21.51 15.46 -0.54
CA GLU A 51 21.11 15.78 -1.91
C GLU A 51 20.17 16.99 -1.95
N GLU A 52 20.14 17.66 -3.11
CA GLU A 52 19.22 18.77 -3.36
C GLU A 52 17.75 18.37 -3.13
N PRO A 53 16.93 19.21 -2.45
CA PRO A 53 15.53 18.88 -2.14
C PRO A 53 14.70 18.50 -3.36
N SER A 54 14.97 19.11 -4.52
CA SER A 54 14.29 18.80 -5.78
C SER A 54 14.52 17.36 -6.25
N LYS A 55 15.72 16.81 -6.04
CA LYS A 55 16.03 15.40 -6.34
C LYS A 55 15.29 14.46 -5.42
N ILE A 56 15.17 14.80 -4.14
CA ILE A 56 14.44 14.00 -3.15
C ILE A 56 12.94 14.03 -3.43
N ALA A 57 12.38 15.20 -3.79
CA ALA A 57 10.98 15.32 -4.19
C ALA A 57 10.66 14.45 -5.42
N GLU A 58 11.53 14.49 -6.44
CA GLU A 58 11.39 13.66 -7.63
C GLU A 58 11.51 12.17 -7.31
N LEU A 59 12.45 11.79 -6.43
CA LEU A 59 12.59 10.42 -5.92
C LEU A 59 11.27 9.93 -5.26
N ILE A 60 10.71 10.70 -4.33
CA ILE A 60 9.47 10.35 -3.62
C ILE A 60 8.32 10.21 -4.61
N ARG A 61 8.18 11.15 -5.55
CA ARG A 61 7.14 11.12 -6.59
C ARG A 61 7.18 9.82 -7.38
N LEU A 62 8.36 9.39 -7.81
CA LEU A 62 8.53 8.14 -8.56
C LEU A 62 8.31 6.91 -7.70
N ALA A 63 8.79 6.91 -6.45
CA ALA A 63 8.59 5.80 -5.53
C ALA A 63 7.10 5.54 -5.32
N ARG A 64 6.29 6.59 -5.14
CA ARG A 64 4.83 6.51 -5.09
C ARG A 64 4.19 6.06 -6.40
N GLN A 65 4.71 6.53 -7.55
CA GLN A 65 4.23 6.05 -8.85
C GLN A 65 4.47 4.55 -9.08
N MET A 66 5.54 4.01 -8.49
CA MET A 66 5.93 2.60 -8.59
C MET A 66 5.40 1.74 -7.44
N CYS A 67 4.74 2.33 -6.45
CA CYS A 67 4.22 1.59 -5.30
C CYS A 67 3.00 0.77 -5.70
N PHE A 68 3.18 -0.53 -5.89
CA PHE A 68 2.09 -1.43 -6.33
C PHE A 68 0.89 -1.41 -5.38
N THR A 69 1.13 -1.36 -4.07
CA THR A 69 0.06 -1.27 -3.06
C THR A 69 -0.72 0.02 -3.20
N GLU A 70 -0.05 1.17 -3.33
CA GLU A 70 -0.74 2.46 -3.54
C GLU A 70 -1.55 2.46 -4.83
N LYS A 71 -1.05 1.85 -5.91
CA LYS A 71 -1.82 1.69 -7.15
C LYS A 71 -3.02 0.76 -7.01
N ALA A 72 -2.87 -0.33 -6.26
CA ALA A 72 -3.95 -1.25 -5.99
C ALA A 72 -5.06 -0.58 -5.15
N LEU A 73 -4.69 0.23 -4.16
CA LEU A 73 -5.62 0.95 -3.28
C LEU A 73 -6.33 2.12 -3.96
N LEU A 74 -5.64 2.85 -4.86
CA LEU A 74 -6.22 4.00 -5.56
C LEU A 74 -7.02 3.62 -6.82
N GLY A 75 -6.89 2.38 -7.30
CA GLY A 75 -7.50 1.92 -8.54
C GLY A 75 -8.53 0.82 -8.32
N ASN A 76 -9.35 0.58 -9.34
CA ASN A 76 -10.26 -0.57 -9.36
C ASN A 76 -9.50 -1.82 -9.82
N THR A 77 -8.55 -2.29 -9.01
CA THR A 77 -7.81 -3.53 -9.30
C THR A 77 -8.76 -4.70 -9.12
N SER A 78 -9.01 -5.46 -10.20
CA SER A 78 -9.92 -6.60 -10.15
C SER A 78 -9.37 -7.69 -9.22
N VAL A 79 -10.17 -8.11 -8.24
CA VAL A 79 -9.86 -9.24 -7.37
C VAL A 79 -10.73 -10.42 -7.80
N THR A 80 -10.10 -11.54 -8.13
CA THR A 80 -10.80 -12.81 -8.39
C THR A 80 -10.65 -13.71 -7.17
N VAL A 81 -11.78 -14.14 -6.60
CA VAL A 81 -11.81 -15.02 -5.43
C VAL A 81 -12.30 -16.40 -5.88
N SER A 82 -11.59 -17.45 -5.50
CA SER A 82 -12.03 -18.83 -5.68
C SER A 82 -11.93 -19.56 -4.35
N SER A 83 -12.95 -20.34 -4.01
CA SER A 83 -13.00 -21.07 -2.75
C SER A 83 -13.25 -22.56 -3.00
N ARG A 84 -12.67 -23.42 -2.15
CA ARG A 84 -12.89 -24.87 -2.18
C ARG A 84 -13.22 -25.38 -0.78
N LEU A 85 -14.15 -26.32 -0.69
CA LEU A 85 -14.49 -27.08 0.51
C LEU A 85 -14.29 -28.56 0.20
N ASN A 86 -13.45 -29.24 1.00
CA ASN A 86 -13.14 -30.67 0.80
C ASN A 86 -12.75 -30.99 -0.66
N ASN A 87 -11.84 -30.18 -1.21
CA ASN A 87 -11.35 -30.25 -2.60
C ASN A 87 -12.39 -29.99 -3.72
N GLN A 88 -13.64 -29.71 -3.38
CA GLN A 88 -14.69 -29.31 -4.32
C GLN A 88 -14.81 -27.78 -4.37
N PRO A 89 -15.13 -27.16 -5.52
CA PRO A 89 -15.45 -25.73 -5.58
C PRO A 89 -16.59 -25.37 -4.62
N LEU A 90 -16.41 -24.32 -3.81
CA LEU A 90 -17.36 -23.90 -2.76
C LEU A 90 -18.22 -22.70 -3.17
N LEU A 91 -17.74 -21.84 -4.07
CA LEU A 91 -18.44 -20.67 -4.58
C LEU A 91 -18.13 -20.48 -6.06
N SER A 92 -19.14 -20.08 -6.84
CA SER A 92 -19.04 -19.56 -8.21
C SER A 92 -19.25 -18.04 -8.21
#